data_AF-A0A2H1X2D0-F1
#
_entry.id   AF-A0A2H1X2D0-F1
#
_cell.length_a   1.000
_cell.length_b   1.000
_cell.length_c   1.000
_cell.angle_alpha   90.00
_cell.angle_beta   90.00
_cell.angle_gamma   90.00
#
_symmetry.space_group_name_H-M   'P 1'
#
loop_
_entity.id
_entity.type
_entity.pdbx_description
1 polymer ?
#
loop_
_entity_poly.entity_id
_entity_poly.type
_entity_poly.pdbx_seq_one_letter_code
_entity_poly.pdbx_strand_id
1 'polypeptide(L)'
;GEPVRCWTCSSDLNPLCNDPFLAGRSDNSYLFRLENCDANAGATYPHLTSSKSVCKKMKKYINGQLVVSRGCTWKRADDYSTQCPSASNGPYEVTSFCETCEYDGCNGAATISKTIALLAAPLTLLLFK
;
A
#
# COMPACT_ATOMS: atom_id res chain seq x y z
N GLY A 1 9.85 5.71 17.24
CA GLY A 1 8.54 5.06 17.09
C GLY A 1 8.78 3.61 16.75
N GLU A 2 7.85 2.73 17.08
CA GLU A 2 7.95 1.32 16.66
C GLU A 2 7.93 1.22 15.13
N PRO A 3 8.68 0.27 14.54
CA PRO A 3 8.66 0.00 13.10
C PRO A 3 7.25 -0.31 12.61
N VAL A 4 6.86 0.22 11.44
CA VAL A 4 5.62 -0.18 10.79
C VAL A 4 5.71 -1.61 10.25
N ARG A 5 4.58 -2.33 10.28
CA ARG A 5 4.45 -3.65 9.66
C ARG A 5 3.56 -3.59 8.43
N CYS A 6 4.02 -4.10 7.30
CA CYS A 6 3.35 -3.91 6.01
C CYS A 6 3.02 -5.23 5.32
N TRP A 7 1.96 -5.26 4.52
CA TRP A 7 1.74 -6.38 3.62
C TRP A 7 2.81 -6.39 2.54
N THR A 8 3.41 -7.56 2.28
CA THR A 8 4.38 -7.76 1.20
C THR A 8 3.86 -8.79 0.20
N CYS A 9 3.61 -8.35 -1.04
CA CYS A 9 3.16 -9.21 -2.13
C CYS A 9 3.27 -8.51 -3.49
N SER A 10 3.18 -9.29 -4.57
CA SER A 10 3.04 -8.80 -5.94
C SER A 10 2.04 -9.65 -6.74
N SER A 11 1.20 -9.02 -7.56
CA SER A 11 0.08 -9.68 -8.24
C SER A 11 0.48 -10.53 -9.46
N ASP A 12 1.67 -10.31 -9.99
CA ASP A 12 2.31 -11.15 -11.01
C ASP A 12 2.83 -12.48 -10.43
N LEU A 13 3.23 -12.49 -9.15
CA LEU A 13 3.64 -13.69 -8.42
C LEU A 13 2.46 -14.42 -7.78
N ASN A 14 1.50 -13.67 -7.22
CA ASN A 14 0.32 -14.22 -6.60
C ASN A 14 -0.92 -13.35 -6.92
N PRO A 15 -1.87 -13.85 -7.73
CA PRO A 15 -3.06 -13.10 -8.13
C PRO A 15 -3.93 -12.59 -6.97
N LEU A 16 -3.81 -13.15 -5.77
CA LEU A 16 -4.53 -12.71 -4.57
C LEU A 16 -3.99 -11.37 -4.02
N CYS A 17 -2.84 -10.91 -4.53
CA CYS A 17 -2.30 -9.57 -4.27
C CYS A 17 -2.96 -8.50 -5.17
N ASN A 18 -3.95 -8.83 -6.01
CA ASN A 18 -4.66 -7.81 -6.78
C ASN A 18 -5.45 -6.83 -5.88
N ASP A 19 -6.08 -5.85 -6.53
CA ASP A 19 -7.08 -4.99 -5.89
C ASP A 19 -8.49 -5.42 -6.36
N PRO A 20 -9.47 -5.60 -5.45
CA PRO A 20 -9.38 -5.38 -4.01
C PRO A 20 -8.51 -6.42 -3.29
N PHE A 21 -7.73 -5.95 -2.31
CA PHE A 21 -6.94 -6.81 -1.45
C PHE A 21 -7.79 -7.31 -0.29
N LEU A 22 -8.00 -8.62 -0.22
CA LEU A 22 -8.84 -9.24 0.80
C LEU A 22 -7.98 -9.72 1.99
N ALA A 23 -7.33 -8.75 2.65
CA ALA A 23 -6.61 -8.99 3.90
C ALA A 23 -7.58 -9.52 4.96
N GLY A 24 -7.27 -10.66 5.57
CA GLY A 24 -8.09 -11.25 6.64
C GLY A 24 -9.22 -12.18 6.16
N ARG A 25 -9.35 -12.44 4.86
CA ARG A 25 -10.13 -13.61 4.40
C ARG A 25 -9.36 -14.88 4.82
N SER A 26 -10.05 -15.83 5.44
CA SER A 26 -9.43 -16.99 6.10
C SER A 26 -8.62 -17.88 5.14
N ASP A 27 -8.94 -17.84 3.86
CA ASP A 27 -8.23 -18.51 2.76
C ASP A 27 -6.86 -17.88 2.43
N ASN A 28 -6.62 -16.62 2.82
CA ASN A 28 -5.41 -15.86 2.47
C ASN A 28 -4.50 -15.53 3.66
N SER A 29 -4.93 -15.82 4.89
CA SER A 29 -4.26 -15.38 6.13
C SER A 29 -2.82 -15.91 6.28
N TYR A 30 -2.47 -17.01 5.62
CA TYR A 30 -1.12 -17.58 5.63
C TYR A 30 -0.26 -17.14 4.44
N LEU A 31 -0.88 -16.71 3.33
CA LEU A 31 -0.20 -16.39 2.07
C LEU A 31 0.52 -15.04 2.12
N PHE A 32 -0.08 -14.08 2.81
CA PHE A 32 0.50 -12.75 3.00
C PHE A 32 0.63 -12.51 4.50
N ARG A 33 1.80 -12.08 4.93
CA ARG A 33 2.08 -11.74 6.32
C ARG A 33 2.44 -10.26 6.41
N LEU A 34 2.17 -9.68 7.57
CA LEU A 34 2.70 -8.36 7.91
C LEU A 34 4.18 -8.52 8.22
N GLU A 35 5.02 -7.93 7.38
CA GLU A 35 6.46 -7.91 7.55
C GLU A 35 6.88 -6.67 8.37
N ASN A 36 7.73 -6.87 9.37
CA ASN A 36 8.34 -5.76 10.09
C ASN A 36 9.38 -5.09 9.19
N CYS A 37 9.14 -3.83 8.83
CA CYS A 37 9.98 -3.12 7.86
C CYS A 37 11.39 -2.82 8.33
N ASP A 38 11.67 -2.92 9.63
CA ASP A 38 13.02 -2.74 10.18
C ASP A 38 13.73 -4.07 10.43
N ALA A 39 13.04 -5.22 10.32
CA ALA A 39 13.65 -6.53 10.55
C ALA A 39 14.77 -6.88 9.56
N ASN A 40 14.75 -6.28 8.36
CA ASN A 40 15.75 -6.45 7.31
C ASN A 40 16.60 -5.20 7.06
N ALA A 41 16.63 -4.24 8.00
CA ALA A 41 17.34 -2.95 7.88
C ALA A 41 18.88 -3.06 7.80
N GLY A 42 19.43 -4.28 7.65
CA GLY A 42 20.82 -4.53 7.26
C GLY A 42 21.18 -4.06 5.84
N ALA A 43 20.23 -3.54 5.05
CA ALA A 43 20.46 -2.88 3.77
C ALA A 43 20.38 -1.35 3.88
N THR A 44 21.33 -0.78 4.63
CA THR A 44 22.15 0.36 4.19
C THR A 44 21.47 1.36 3.24
N TYR A 45 20.71 2.31 3.78
CA TYR A 45 20.66 3.67 3.24
C TYR A 45 21.51 4.57 4.15
N PRO A 46 22.84 4.56 4.02
CA PRO A 46 23.77 5.15 4.99
C PRO A 46 23.87 6.68 4.86
N HIS A 47 23.00 7.32 4.08
CA HIS A 47 23.11 8.74 3.73
C HIS A 47 21.95 9.61 4.23
N LEU A 48 20.94 9.02 4.88
CA LEU A 48 19.85 9.78 5.51
C LEU A 48 19.85 9.46 7.01
N THR A 49 20.55 10.31 7.77
CA THR A 49 20.54 10.29 9.25
C THR A 49 19.14 10.46 9.86
N SER A 50 18.12 10.75 9.03
CA SER A 50 16.72 10.89 9.43
C SER A 50 15.80 10.28 8.37
N SER A 51 15.59 8.96 8.43
CA SER A 51 14.61 8.25 7.60
C SER A 51 13.63 7.44 8.47
N LYS A 52 12.47 7.15 7.92
CA LYS A 52 11.45 6.30 8.55
C LYS A 52 10.92 5.27 7.57
N SER A 53 10.70 4.06 8.07
CA SER A 53 10.06 2.95 7.36
C SER A 53 8.56 3.20 7.26
N VAL A 54 8.01 2.98 6.07
CA VAL A 54 6.59 3.20 5.73
C VAL A 54 6.10 2.08 4.80
N CYS A 55 4.80 1.82 4.79
CA CYS A 55 4.23 0.91 3.81
C CYS A 55 4.06 1.62 2.47
N LYS A 56 4.19 0.88 1.38
CA LYS A 56 3.93 1.33 0.01
C LYS A 56 2.92 0.41 -0.66
N LYS A 57 2.05 1.01 -1.46
CA LYS A 57 1.17 0.34 -2.43
C LYS A 57 1.41 0.98 -3.79
N MET A 58 1.63 0.15 -4.81
CA MET A 58 1.95 0.63 -6.15
C MET A 58 1.20 -0.19 -7.21
N LYS A 59 0.72 0.50 -8.25
CA LYS A 59 0.13 -0.10 -9.44
C LYS A 59 0.92 0.35 -10.65
N LYS A 60 1.32 -0.62 -11.46
CA LYS A 60 2.05 -0.39 -12.70
C LYS A 60 1.40 -1.15 -13.83
N TYR A 61 1.40 -0.57 -15.02
CA TYR A 61 1.19 -1.33 -16.24
C TYR A 61 2.56 -1.77 -16.76
N ILE A 62 2.82 -3.07 -16.74
CA ILE A 62 4.04 -3.70 -17.27
C ILE A 62 3.64 -4.46 -18.53
N ASN A 63 4.14 -4.05 -19.69
CA ASN A 63 3.73 -4.62 -20.99
C ASN A 63 2.19 -4.65 -21.16
N GLY A 64 1.51 -3.60 -20.69
CA GLY A 64 0.04 -3.49 -20.73
C GLY A 64 -0.71 -4.29 -19.65
N GLN A 65 -0.02 -5.10 -18.85
CA GLN A 65 -0.63 -5.85 -17.74
C GLN A 65 -0.54 -5.08 -16.44
N LEU A 66 -1.64 -5.01 -15.70
CA LEU A 66 -1.67 -4.37 -14.39
C LEU A 66 -1.00 -5.26 -13.33
N VAL A 67 0.07 -4.75 -12.73
CA VAL A 67 0.77 -5.35 -11.60
C VAL A 67 0.57 -4.48 -10.37
N VAL A 68 0.04 -5.08 -9.30
CA VAL A 68 -0.16 -4.46 -7.98
C VAL A 68 0.90 -5.02 -7.04
N SER A 69 1.67 -4.14 -6.43
CA SER A 69 2.71 -4.51 -5.46
C SER A 69 2.52 -3.77 -4.14
N ARG A 70 2.84 -4.47 -3.05
CA ARG A 70 2.79 -3.97 -1.68
C ARG A 70 4.09 -4.33 -0.98
N GLY A 71 4.61 -3.43 -0.17
CA GLY A 71 5.74 -3.74 0.70
C GLY A 71 6.24 -2.57 1.51
N CYS A 72 7.34 -2.81 2.21
CA CYS A 72 8.08 -1.79 2.95
C CYS A 72 8.82 -0.85 1.98
N THR A 73 8.95 0.40 2.37
CA THR A 73 9.83 1.39 1.75
C THR A 73 10.29 2.37 2.82
N TRP A 74 11.18 3.30 2.45
CA TRP A 74 11.63 4.36 3.35
C TRP A 74 11.38 5.72 2.72
N LYS A 75 11.16 6.72 3.57
CA LYS A 75 11.20 8.14 3.20
C LYS A 75 11.94 8.93 4.27
N ARG A 76 12.23 10.20 3.99
CA ARG A 76 12.82 11.08 5.01
C ARG A 76 11.86 11.23 6.18
N ALA A 77 12.37 11.41 7.41
CA ALA A 77 11.49 11.51 8.57
C ALA A 77 10.56 12.73 8.50
N ASP A 78 11.04 13.82 7.88
CA ASP A 78 10.33 15.07 7.62
C ASP A 78 9.48 15.05 6.33
N ASP A 79 9.46 13.95 5.59
CA ASP A 79 8.59 13.76 4.44
C ASP A 79 7.22 13.24 4.90
N TYR A 80 6.21 14.08 4.80
CA TYR A 80 4.81 13.77 5.12
C TYR A 80 3.96 13.47 3.88
N SER A 81 4.54 13.47 2.68
CA SER A 81 3.83 13.12 1.46
C SER A 81 3.40 11.65 1.49
N THR A 82 2.23 11.38 0.93
CA THR A 82 1.75 10.01 0.72
C THR A 82 2.06 9.54 -0.68
N GLN A 83 2.01 10.41 -1.70
CA GLN A 83 2.39 10.01 -3.06
C GLN A 83 3.88 9.71 -3.18
N CYS A 84 4.19 8.60 -3.86
CA CYS A 84 5.57 8.33 -4.23
C CYS A 84 6.03 9.31 -5.32
N PRO A 85 7.33 9.62 -5.41
CA PRO A 85 7.89 10.32 -6.56
C PRO A 85 7.51 9.60 -7.86
N SER A 86 7.05 10.36 -8.86
CA SER A 86 6.71 9.82 -10.17
C SER A 86 7.97 9.23 -10.82
N ALA A 87 8.03 7.91 -10.90
CA ALA A 87 9.05 7.18 -11.66
C ALA A 87 8.37 6.42 -12.80
N SER A 88 8.72 6.78 -14.03
CA SER A 88 8.45 5.98 -15.22
C SER A 88 9.76 5.34 -15.64
N ASN A 89 9.79 4.00 -15.69
CA ASN A 89 10.98 3.24 -16.06
C ASN A 89 11.05 2.97 -17.57
N GLY A 90 10.18 3.61 -18.36
CA GLY A 90 10.14 3.48 -19.82
C GLY A 90 8.71 3.37 -20.38
N PRO A 91 8.56 3.21 -21.70
CA PRO A 91 7.25 3.17 -22.35
C PRO A 91 6.42 1.93 -21.99
N TYR A 92 7.06 0.87 -21.50
CA TYR A 92 6.42 -0.40 -21.14
C TYR A 92 6.14 -0.55 -19.65
N GLU A 93 6.56 0.42 -18.82
CA GLU A 93 6.37 0.39 -17.37
C GLU A 93 5.82 1.72 -16.88
N VAL A 94 4.48 1.81 -16.81
CA VAL A 94 3.78 3.03 -16.43
C VAL A 94 3.21 2.90 -15.03
N THR A 95 3.73 3.68 -14.08
CA THR A 95 3.16 3.79 -12.74
C THR A 95 1.84 4.56 -12.79
N SER A 96 0.73 3.88 -12.51
CA SER A 96 -0.61 4.49 -12.51
C SER A 96 -1.09 4.91 -11.12
N PHE A 97 -0.50 4.34 -10.07
CA PHE A 97 -0.78 4.68 -8.67
C PHE A 97 0.42 4.35 -7.81
N CYS A 98 0.77 5.23 -6.88
CA CYS A 98 1.74 4.92 -5.83
C CYS A 98 1.48 5.78 -4.61
N GLU A 99 1.25 5.13 -3.47
CA GLU A 99 1.06 5.79 -2.18
C GLU A 99 1.81 5.07 -1.07
N THR A 100 2.15 5.85 -0.05
CA THR A 100 2.78 5.44 1.20
C THR A 100 1.93 5.81 2.39
N CYS A 101 2.08 5.07 3.48
CA CYS A 101 1.33 5.25 4.72
C CYS A 101 2.11 4.70 5.92
N GLU A 102 1.81 5.21 7.12
CA GLU A 102 2.69 5.11 8.29
C GLU A 102 2.07 4.30 9.45
N TYR A 103 1.10 3.44 9.18
CA TYR A 103 0.48 2.55 10.19
C TYR A 103 0.40 1.10 9.69
N ASP A 104 0.32 0.16 10.63
CA ASP A 104 0.38 -1.26 10.31
C ASP A 104 -0.69 -1.69 9.30
N GLY A 105 -0.27 -2.40 8.26
CA GLY A 105 -1.15 -2.97 7.24
C GLY A 105 -1.89 -1.96 6.36
N CYS A 106 -1.55 -0.68 6.43
CA CYS A 106 -2.25 0.40 5.73
C CYS A 106 -2.25 0.23 4.20
N ASN A 107 -1.21 -0.39 3.64
CA ASN A 107 -1.12 -0.69 2.20
C ASN A 107 -2.07 -1.82 1.75
N GLY A 108 -2.81 -2.43 2.68
CA GLY A 108 -3.85 -3.41 2.40
C GLY A 108 -5.22 -2.82 2.12
N ALA A 109 -5.43 -1.52 2.35
CA ALA A 109 -6.73 -0.90 2.13
C ALA A 109 -7.19 -1.07 0.68
N ALA A 110 -8.37 -1.68 0.51
CA ALA A 110 -9.10 -1.61 -0.72
C ALA A 110 -9.52 -0.15 -0.94
N THR A 111 -9.46 0.33 -2.18
CA THR A 111 -10.14 1.58 -2.53
C THR A 111 -11.62 1.33 -2.30
N ILE A 112 -12.15 1.75 -1.14
CA ILE A 112 -13.58 1.75 -0.90
C ILE A 112 -14.14 2.74 -1.91
N SER A 113 -14.71 2.21 -2.97
CA SER A 113 -15.30 3.01 -4.04
C SER A 113 -16.30 3.97 -3.39
N LYS A 114 -16.24 5.26 -3.73
CA LYS A 114 -17.04 6.34 -3.13
C LYS A 114 -18.56 6.08 -3.14
N THR A 115 -19.00 5.06 -3.87
CA THR A 115 -20.36 4.52 -3.90
C THR A 115 -20.90 4.07 -2.54
N ILE A 116 -20.06 3.58 -1.60
CA ILE A 116 -20.55 3.15 -0.28
C ILE A 116 -20.85 4.35 0.64
N ALA A 117 -20.11 5.45 0.52
CA ALA A 117 -20.37 6.66 1.29
C ALA A 117 -21.72 7.31 0.94
N LEU A 118 -22.19 7.15 -0.30
CA LEU A 118 -23.50 7.62 -0.76
C LEU A 118 -24.67 6.81 -0.18
N LEU A 119 -24.45 5.56 0.22
CA LEU A 119 -25.48 4.70 0.83
C LEU A 119 -25.69 4.98 2.33
N ALA A 120 -24.75 5.69 2.98
CA ALA A 120 -24.87 6.07 4.40
C ALA A 120 -25.62 7.41 4.60
N ALA A 121 -25.72 8.25 3.56
CA ALA A 121 -26.42 9.54 3.62
C ALA A 121 -27.94 9.47 3.88
N PRO A 122 -28.72 8.49 3.37
CA PRO A 122 -30.15 8.47 3.61
C PRO A 122 -30.53 8.01 5.04
N LEU A 123 -29.67 7.29 5.76
CA LEU A 123 -29.99 6.85 7.13
C LEU A 123 -29.94 7.98 8.16
N THR A 124 -29.06 8.98 7.99
CA THR A 124 -28.97 10.09 8.93
C THR A 124 -30.16 11.04 8.80
N LEU A 125 -30.71 11.22 7.59
CA LEU A 125 -31.92 12.03 7.38
C LEU A 125 -33.20 11.42 7.96
N LEU A 126 -33.24 10.10 8.18
CA LEU A 126 -34.37 9.41 8.81
C LEU A 126 -34.31 9.41 10.34
N LEU A 127 -33.16 9.75 10.94
CA LEU A 127 -32.95 9.81 12.39
C LEU A 127 -33.13 11.22 12.98
N PHE A 128 -33.33 12.24 12.12
CA PHE A 128 -33.59 13.63 12.51
C PHE A 128 -35.04 14.08 12.23
N LYS A 129 -36.01 13.16 12.31
CA LYS A 129 -37.44 13.49 12.21
C LYS A 129 -38.21 13.04 13.43
#